data_AF-D8G1A9-F1
#
_entry.id   AF-D8G1A9-F1
#
_cell.length_a   1.000
_cell.length_b   1.000
_cell.length_c   1.000
_cell.angle_alpha   90.00
_cell.angle_beta   90.00
_cell.angle_gamma   90.00
#
_symmetry.space_group_name_H-M   'P 1'
#
loop_
_entity.id
_entity.type
_entity.pdbx_description
1 polymer ?
#
loop_
_entity_poly.entity_id
_entity_poly.type
_entity_poly.pdbx_seq_one_letter_code
_entity_poly.pdbx_strand_id
1 'polypeptide(L)'
;MTAVYITEPGSILSVQQQHFQITHKDNLCVSVPVKQVTLITLFDLCQLSRQAVNLVLSRKIPIYYISRQGQELGYCEPDSKRPAKYRSKQLKRQQEHEFVRAFAESITWAKMHNQSVLLQQLQVSESEFESEVYRAFFNLLMDELAMNSIRRA
;
A
#
# COMPACT_ATOMS: atom_id res chain seq x y z
N MET A 1 -0.13 -7.42 -10.65
CA MET A 1 -0.50 -6.06 -10.21
C MET A 1 0.68 -5.17 -10.54
N THR A 2 0.54 -4.21 -11.46
CA THR A 2 1.66 -3.36 -11.89
C THR A 2 1.47 -1.95 -11.35
N ALA A 3 2.40 -1.50 -10.51
CA ALA A 3 2.47 -0.13 -10.02
C ALA A 3 3.56 0.61 -10.82
N VAL A 4 3.20 1.76 -11.39
CA VAL A 4 4.13 2.60 -12.15
C VAL A 4 4.62 3.72 -11.24
N TYR A 5 5.94 3.79 -11.05
CA TYR A 5 6.60 4.84 -10.28
C TYR A 5 7.35 5.74 -11.27
N ILE A 6 7.06 7.04 -11.23
CA ILE A 6 7.74 8.05 -12.05
C ILE A 6 8.51 8.97 -11.12
N THR A 7 9.83 8.75 -11.06
CA THR A 7 10.72 9.35 -10.06
C THR A 7 11.54 10.53 -10.58
N GLU A 8 11.76 10.59 -11.90
CA GLU A 8 12.63 11.60 -12.52
C GLU A 8 11.89 12.93 -12.75
N PRO A 9 12.32 14.05 -12.11
CA PRO A 9 11.66 15.34 -12.27
C PRO A 9 11.59 15.81 -13.72
N GLY A 10 10.46 16.39 -14.12
CA GLY A 10 10.23 16.81 -15.51
C GLY A 10 9.87 15.67 -16.46
N SER A 11 9.69 14.44 -15.96
CA SER A 11 9.10 13.36 -16.74
C SER A 11 7.62 13.63 -17.02
N ILE A 12 7.15 13.19 -18.18
CA ILE A 12 5.78 13.36 -18.63
C ILE A 12 5.16 11.98 -18.86
N LEU A 13 4.06 11.71 -18.17
CA LEU A 13 3.21 10.56 -18.47
C LEU A 13 2.16 10.95 -19.50
N SER A 14 2.22 10.31 -20.65
CA SER A 14 1.29 10.47 -21.76
C SER A 14 0.65 9.13 -22.13
N VAL A 15 -0.30 9.16 -23.07
CA VAL A 15 -0.98 7.97 -23.57
C VAL A 15 -0.89 7.94 -25.08
N GLN A 16 -0.44 6.82 -25.61
CA GLN A 16 -0.47 6.54 -27.04
C GLN A 16 -0.86 5.08 -27.26
N GLN A 17 -1.79 4.80 -28.19
CA GLN A 17 -2.19 3.44 -28.57
C GLN A 17 -2.53 2.50 -27.38
N GLN A 18 -3.28 2.99 -26.37
CA GLN A 18 -3.62 2.23 -25.15
C GLN A 18 -2.41 1.83 -24.27
N HIS A 19 -1.28 2.49 -24.45
CA HIS A 19 -0.11 2.40 -23.60
C HIS A 19 0.10 3.72 -22.86
N PHE A 20 0.50 3.60 -21.60
CA PHE A 20 1.11 4.67 -20.84
C PHE A 20 2.56 4.82 -21.29
N GLN A 21 2.92 6.01 -21.75
CA GLN A 21 4.26 6.34 -22.21
C GLN A 21 4.88 7.38 -21.29
N ILE A 22 6.03 7.05 -20.72
CA ILE A 22 6.81 7.95 -19.87
C ILE A 22 7.93 8.51 -20.73
N THR A 23 7.94 9.82 -20.91
CA THR A 23 9.01 10.53 -21.60
C THR A 23 9.78 11.42 -20.64
N HIS A 24 11.08 11.56 -20.87
CA HIS A 24 11.94 12.48 -20.14
C HIS A 24 12.94 13.10 -21.13
N LYS A 25 13.00 14.44 -21.16
CA LYS A 25 13.81 15.20 -22.16
C LYS A 25 13.57 14.70 -23.59
N ASP A 26 12.30 14.58 -23.97
CA ASP A 26 11.81 14.13 -25.28
C ASP A 26 12.16 12.68 -25.70
N ASN A 27 12.80 11.91 -24.81
CA ASN A 27 13.08 10.51 -25.05
C ASN A 27 12.03 9.62 -24.38
N LEU A 28 11.54 8.62 -25.10
CA LEU A 28 10.67 7.59 -24.55
C LEU A 28 11.49 6.66 -23.64
N CYS A 29 11.20 6.70 -22.35
CA CYS A 29 11.87 5.84 -21.36
C CYS A 29 11.17 4.49 -21.23
N VAL A 30 9.84 4.52 -21.10
CA VAL A 30 9.04 3.34 -20.77
C VAL A 30 7.68 3.40 -21.46
N SER A 31 7.20 2.25 -21.92
CA SER A 31 5.85 2.05 -22.43
C SER A 31 5.19 0.85 -21.75
N VAL A 32 4.06 1.07 -21.07
CA VAL A 32 3.33 0.01 -20.35
C VAL A 32 1.88 -0.05 -20.84
N PRO A 33 1.34 -1.25 -21.15
CA PRO A 33 -0.08 -1.39 -21.48
C PRO A 33 -0.96 -0.88 -20.34
N VAL A 34 -1.92 0.00 -20.64
CA VAL A 34 -2.84 0.59 -19.65
C VAL A 34 -3.58 -0.49 -18.85
N LYS A 35 -3.93 -1.62 -19.49
CA LYS A 35 -4.66 -2.74 -18.86
C LYS A 35 -3.92 -3.41 -17.70
N GLN A 36 -2.59 -3.28 -17.64
CA GLN A 36 -1.77 -3.91 -16.60
C GLN A 36 -1.56 -2.98 -15.40
N VAL A 37 -1.72 -1.67 -15.60
CA VAL A 37 -1.45 -0.66 -14.58
C VAL A 37 -2.60 -0.57 -13.60
N THR A 38 -2.27 -0.76 -12.33
CA THR A 38 -3.21 -0.74 -11.20
C THR A 38 -3.02 0.49 -10.30
N LEU A 39 -1.87 1.16 -10.40
CA LEU A 39 -1.47 2.27 -9.54
C LEU A 39 -0.42 3.12 -10.26
N ILE A 40 -0.51 4.44 -10.12
CA ILE A 40 0.52 5.37 -10.60
C ILE A 40 0.98 6.23 -9.43
N THR A 41 2.29 6.34 -9.26
CA THR A 41 2.91 7.19 -8.23
C THR A 41 3.85 8.17 -8.92
N LEU A 42 3.61 9.45 -8.72
CA LEU A 42 4.36 10.56 -9.31
C LEU A 42 5.19 11.24 -8.22
N PHE A 43 6.48 11.41 -8.49
CA PHE A 43 7.36 12.16 -7.61
C PHE A 43 7.62 13.56 -8.16
N ASP A 44 7.61 14.54 -7.26
CA ASP A 44 8.10 15.90 -7.54
C ASP A 44 7.37 16.55 -8.75
N LEU A 45 8.09 17.30 -9.59
CA LEU A 45 7.59 17.99 -10.78
C LEU A 45 7.30 17.07 -11.98
N CYS A 46 6.85 15.84 -11.76
CA CYS A 46 6.35 14.96 -12.83
C CYS A 46 4.99 15.45 -13.34
N GLN A 47 4.80 15.38 -14.67
CA GLN A 47 3.60 15.89 -15.33
C GLN A 47 2.74 14.76 -15.89
N LEU A 48 1.44 15.00 -15.92
CA LEU A 48 0.47 14.14 -16.59
C LEU A 48 -0.10 14.89 -17.79
N SER A 49 -0.11 14.26 -18.96
CA SER A 49 -0.86 14.79 -20.07
C SER A 49 -2.36 14.75 -19.76
N ARG A 50 -3.13 15.68 -20.33
CA ARG A 50 -4.59 15.70 -20.15
C ARG A 50 -5.26 14.39 -20.59
N GLN A 51 -4.74 13.76 -21.63
CA GLN A 51 -5.23 12.46 -22.10
C GLN A 51 -4.94 11.35 -21.08
N ALA A 52 -3.77 11.37 -20.46
CA ALA A 52 -3.43 10.44 -19.39
C ALA A 52 -4.37 10.61 -18.19
N VAL A 53 -4.62 11.84 -17.75
CA VAL A 53 -5.57 12.13 -16.66
C VAL A 53 -6.96 11.56 -16.98
N ASN A 54 -7.51 11.86 -18.15
CA ASN A 54 -8.83 11.36 -18.55
C ASN A 54 -8.90 9.82 -18.56
N LEU A 55 -7.86 9.17 -19.10
CA LEU A 55 -7.83 7.71 -19.18
C LEU A 55 -7.74 7.09 -17.78
N VAL A 56 -6.84 7.60 -16.95
CA VAL A 56 -6.65 7.14 -15.56
C VAL A 56 -7.95 7.25 -14.76
N LEU A 57 -8.66 8.38 -14.85
CA LEU A 57 -9.96 8.57 -14.20
C LEU A 57 -11.02 7.60 -14.74
N SER A 58 -11.12 7.43 -16.06
CA SER A 58 -12.09 6.51 -16.67
C SER A 58 -11.87 5.05 -16.28
N ARG A 59 -10.59 4.66 -16.13
CA ARG A 59 -10.15 3.32 -15.73
C ARG A 59 -10.14 3.12 -14.22
N LYS A 60 -10.37 4.19 -13.46
CA LYS A 60 -10.27 4.19 -12.01
C LYS A 60 -8.91 3.67 -11.52
N ILE A 61 -7.84 4.21 -12.10
CA ILE A 61 -6.48 3.95 -11.63
C ILE A 61 -6.14 5.07 -10.61
N PRO A 62 -5.78 4.75 -9.37
CA PRO A 62 -5.35 5.75 -8.40
C PRO A 62 -4.01 6.38 -8.78
N ILE A 63 -3.88 7.68 -8.49
CA ILE A 63 -2.64 8.45 -8.62
C ILE A 63 -2.21 8.94 -7.25
N TYR A 64 -0.97 8.70 -6.84
CA TYR A 64 -0.36 9.31 -5.66
C TYR A 64 0.68 10.34 -6.08
N TYR A 65 0.67 11.49 -5.43
CA TYR A 65 1.66 12.54 -5.59
C TYR A 65 2.55 12.55 -4.34
N ILE A 66 3.84 12.34 -4.55
CA ILE A 66 4.83 12.26 -3.48
C ILE A 66 5.90 13.32 -3.76
N SER A 67 6.33 14.04 -2.73
CA SER A 67 7.46 14.96 -2.85
C SER A 67 8.77 14.20 -3.04
N ARG A 68 9.82 14.91 -3.47
CA ARG A 68 11.17 14.34 -3.53
C ARG A 68 11.68 13.80 -2.18
N GLN A 69 11.16 14.33 -1.07
CA GLN A 69 11.51 13.91 0.30
C GLN A 69 10.63 12.75 0.82
N GLY A 70 9.74 12.20 -0.02
CA GLY A 70 8.87 11.09 0.36
C GLY A 70 7.58 11.49 1.08
N GLN A 71 7.32 12.79 1.26
CA GLN A 71 6.05 13.25 1.84
C GLN A 71 4.91 13.09 0.84
N GLU A 72 3.78 12.53 1.28
CA GLU A 72 2.55 12.48 0.49
C GLU A 72 1.99 13.90 0.31
N LEU A 73 1.96 14.37 -0.94
CA LEU A 73 1.39 15.68 -1.31
C LEU A 73 -0.11 15.61 -1.54
N GLY A 74 -0.60 14.43 -1.92
CA GLY A 74 -2.00 14.16 -2.14
C GLY A 74 -2.19 12.96 -3.05
N TYR A 75 -3.45 12.65 -3.32
CA TYR A 75 -3.82 11.53 -4.17
C TYR A 75 -5.09 11.84 -4.94
N CYS A 76 -5.20 11.25 -6.13
CA CYS A 76 -6.44 11.16 -6.87
C CYS A 76 -6.92 9.71 -6.74
N GLU A 77 -7.79 9.46 -5.76
CA GLU A 77 -8.46 8.17 -5.65
C GLU A 77 -9.65 8.17 -6.62
N PRO A 78 -9.80 7.13 -7.44
CA PRO A 78 -11.00 6.98 -8.23
C PRO A 78 -12.20 6.92 -7.31
N ASP A 79 -13.29 7.54 -7.73
CA ASP A 79 -14.52 7.61 -6.96
C ASP A 79 -14.91 6.22 -6.46
N SER A 80 -14.63 5.98 -5.17
CA SER A 80 -14.72 4.64 -4.61
C SER A 80 -16.20 4.39 -4.41
N LYS A 81 -16.82 3.69 -5.38
CA LYS A 81 -18.19 3.18 -5.26
C LYS A 81 -18.24 2.05 -4.22
N ARG A 82 -17.64 2.22 -3.05
CA ARG A 82 -17.85 1.32 -1.91
C ARG A 82 -19.31 1.49 -1.52
N PRO A 83 -20.13 0.42 -1.53
CA PRO A 83 -21.53 0.54 -1.18
C PRO A 83 -21.71 1.21 0.19
N ALA A 84 -22.59 2.22 0.26
CA ALA A 84 -22.81 3.03 1.47
C ALA A 84 -23.07 2.16 2.71
N LYS A 85 -23.71 0.99 2.53
CA LYS A 85 -23.95 -0.02 3.58
C LYS A 85 -22.68 -0.43 4.33
N TYR A 86 -21.53 -0.55 3.67
CA TYR A 86 -20.28 -0.94 4.32
C TYR A 86 -19.70 0.20 5.15
N ARG A 87 -19.75 1.43 4.64
CA ARG A 87 -19.35 2.62 5.39
C ARG A 87 -20.22 2.81 6.62
N SER A 88 -21.54 2.67 6.49
CA SER A 88 -22.46 2.71 7.63
C SER A 88 -22.17 1.62 8.66
N LYS A 89 -21.84 0.41 8.22
CA LYS A 89 -21.45 -0.69 9.12
C LYS A 89 -20.13 -0.41 9.83
N GLN A 90 -19.13 0.16 9.13
CA GLN A 90 -17.86 0.57 9.74
C GLN A 90 -18.09 1.63 10.82
N LEU A 91 -18.90 2.65 10.55
CA LEU A 91 -19.21 3.70 11.52
C LEU A 91 -19.91 3.15 12.77
N LYS A 92 -20.85 2.21 12.61
CA LYS A 92 -21.50 1.54 13.75
C LYS A 92 -20.49 0.74 14.58
N ARG A 93 -19.68 -0.09 13.93
CA ARG A 93 -18.65 -0.90 14.59
C ARG A 93 -17.56 -0.07 15.28
N GLN A 94 -17.25 1.11 14.75
CA GLN A 94 -16.28 2.03 15.36
C GLN A 94 -16.73 2.52 16.75
N GLN A 95 -18.03 2.48 17.07
CA GLN A 95 -18.56 2.85 18.38
C GLN A 95 -18.51 1.69 19.39
N GLU A 96 -18.23 0.47 18.94
CA GLU A 96 -18.18 -0.73 19.78
C GLU A 96 -16.76 -0.92 20.31
N HIS A 97 -16.51 -0.55 21.58
CA HIS A 97 -15.16 -0.59 22.17
C HIS A 97 -14.44 -1.93 22.05
N GLU A 98 -15.12 -3.05 22.36
CA GLU A 98 -14.52 -4.38 22.26
C GLU A 98 -14.16 -4.75 20.81
N PHE A 99 -14.99 -4.35 19.84
CA PHE A 99 -14.67 -4.56 18.42
C PHE A 99 -13.44 -3.75 18.01
N VAL A 100 -13.37 -2.46 18.38
CA VAL A 100 -12.23 -1.59 18.05
C VAL A 100 -10.95 -2.11 18.67
N ARG A 101 -11.00 -2.54 19.95
CA ARG A 101 -9.86 -3.14 20.65
C ARG A 101 -9.39 -4.41 19.94
N ALA A 102 -10.27 -5.38 19.74
CA ALA A 102 -9.93 -6.63 19.09
C ALA A 102 -9.40 -6.41 17.65
N PHE A 103 -9.96 -5.43 16.93
CA PHE A 103 -9.48 -5.05 15.60
C PHE A 103 -8.07 -4.45 15.65
N ALA A 104 -7.80 -3.54 16.58
CA ALA A 104 -6.47 -2.93 16.75
C ALA A 104 -5.43 -3.96 17.20
N GLU A 105 -5.78 -4.84 18.15
CA GLU A 105 -4.95 -5.97 18.57
C GLU A 105 -4.64 -6.87 17.37
N SER A 106 -5.63 -7.23 16.55
CA SER A 106 -5.41 -8.09 15.38
C SER A 106 -4.41 -7.49 14.35
N ILE A 107 -4.48 -6.18 14.09
CA ILE A 107 -3.55 -5.50 13.18
C ILE A 107 -2.15 -5.46 13.79
N THR A 108 -2.07 -5.17 15.09
CA THR A 108 -0.80 -5.11 15.82
C THR A 108 -0.12 -6.48 15.83
N TRP A 109 -0.87 -7.54 16.12
CA TRP A 109 -0.42 -8.92 16.06
C TRP A 109 0.13 -9.29 14.69
N ALA A 110 -0.63 -9.00 13.63
CA ALA A 110 -0.20 -9.30 12.26
C ALA A 110 1.10 -8.54 11.90
N LYS A 111 1.25 -7.28 12.33
CA LYS A 111 2.46 -6.48 12.08
C LYS A 111 3.67 -7.03 12.83
N MET A 112 3.49 -7.38 14.10
CA MET A 112 4.52 -8.00 14.94
C MET A 112 4.99 -9.33 14.33
N HIS A 113 4.05 -10.19 13.92
CA HIS A 113 4.35 -11.45 13.24
C HIS A 113 5.19 -11.23 11.97
N ASN A 114 4.73 -10.36 11.07
CA ASN A 114 5.44 -10.07 9.81
C ASN A 114 6.85 -9.52 10.05
N GLN A 115 7.04 -8.68 11.06
CA GLN A 115 8.36 -8.14 11.43
C GLN A 115 9.29 -9.23 11.95
N SER A 116 8.80 -10.15 12.78
CA SER A 116 9.59 -11.28 13.28
C SER A 116 10.03 -12.20 12.15
N VAL A 117 9.12 -12.54 11.23
CA VAL A 117 9.45 -13.32 10.02
C VAL A 117 10.53 -12.62 9.18
N LEU A 118 10.43 -11.30 8.99
CA LEU A 118 11.43 -10.53 8.25
C LEU A 118 12.80 -10.56 8.95
N LEU A 119 12.85 -10.37 10.27
CA LEU A 119 14.10 -10.40 11.04
C LEU A 119 14.79 -11.76 10.96
N GLN A 120 14.02 -12.85 11.02
CA GLN A 120 14.52 -14.21 10.84
C GLN A 120 15.11 -14.41 9.43
N GLN A 121 14.42 -13.93 8.40
CA GLN A 121 14.88 -14.03 7.01
C GLN A 121 16.16 -13.23 6.75
N LEU A 122 16.29 -12.05 7.35
CA LEU A 122 17.46 -11.19 7.20
C LEU A 122 18.69 -11.70 7.98
N GLN A 123 18.57 -12.80 8.73
CA GLN A 123 19.64 -13.35 9.57
C GLN A 123 20.30 -12.28 10.44
N VAL A 124 19.52 -11.28 10.89
CA VAL A 124 20.01 -10.26 11.81
C VAL A 124 20.53 -11.00 13.03
N SER A 125 21.84 -10.91 13.28
CA SER A 125 22.48 -11.70 14.31
C SER A 125 21.83 -11.40 15.65
N GLU A 126 21.56 -12.45 16.43
CA GLU A 126 20.99 -12.36 17.78
C GLU A 126 21.79 -11.46 18.74
N SER A 127 23.00 -11.05 18.34
CA SER A 127 23.95 -10.27 19.14
C SER A 127 23.62 -8.80 19.34
N GLU A 128 22.69 -8.21 18.57
CA GLU A 128 22.31 -6.78 18.75
C GLU A 128 20.86 -6.58 19.22
N PHE A 129 20.05 -7.63 19.24
CA PHE A 129 18.65 -7.56 19.68
C PHE A 129 18.47 -8.27 21.02
N GLU A 130 19.09 -7.71 22.07
CA GLU A 130 18.77 -8.11 23.44
C GLU A 130 17.28 -7.80 23.72
N SER A 131 16.45 -8.83 23.74
CA SER A 131 15.98 -9.31 25.04
C SER A 131 15.28 -10.66 24.90
N GLU A 132 15.77 -11.63 25.68
CA GLU A 132 15.15 -12.93 25.91
C GLU A 132 13.72 -12.78 26.43
N VAL A 133 13.42 -11.65 27.10
CA VAL A 133 12.08 -11.24 27.52
C VAL A 133 11.19 -10.87 26.33
N TYR A 134 11.69 -10.18 25.30
CA TYR A 134 10.93 -9.89 24.10
C TYR A 134 10.66 -11.17 23.32
N ARG A 135 11.63 -12.08 23.22
CA ARG A 135 11.38 -13.39 22.61
C ARG A 135 10.39 -14.22 23.40
N ALA A 136 10.52 -14.28 24.73
CA ALA A 136 9.58 -15.01 25.58
C ALA A 136 8.18 -14.39 25.51
N PHE A 137 8.07 -13.06 25.54
CA PHE A 137 6.80 -12.34 25.40
C PHE A 137 6.20 -12.55 24.01
N PHE A 138 7.01 -12.42 22.95
CA PHE A 138 6.59 -12.64 21.57
C PHE A 138 6.15 -14.08 21.34
N ASN A 139 6.89 -15.08 21.85
CA ASN A 139 6.53 -16.49 21.74
C ASN A 139 5.28 -16.83 22.56
N LEU A 140 5.15 -16.33 23.79
CA LEU A 140 3.95 -16.48 24.62
C LEU A 140 2.71 -15.94 23.89
N LEU A 141 2.85 -14.80 23.22
CA LEU A 141 1.76 -14.17 22.48
C LEU A 141 1.48 -14.83 21.14
N MET A 142 2.50 -15.42 20.50
CA MET A 142 2.35 -16.21 19.28
C MET A 142 1.74 -17.60 19.55
N ASP A 143 2.02 -18.23 20.68
CA ASP A 143 1.46 -19.54 21.05
C ASP A 143 -0.06 -19.46 21.33
N GLU A 144 -0.57 -18.33 21.81
CA GLU A 144 -2.02 -18.09 21.90
C GLU A 144 -2.73 -18.08 20.54
N LEU A 145 -2.02 -17.85 19.43
CA LEU A 145 -2.58 -17.94 18.06
C LEU A 145 -2.81 -19.39 17.60
N ALA A 146 -1.95 -20.32 18.01
CA ALA A 146 -2.08 -21.73 17.66
C ALA A 146 -3.31 -22.37 18.33
N MET A 147 -3.66 -21.93 19.55
CA MET A 147 -4.79 -22.49 20.31
C MET A 147 -6.17 -22.01 19.82
N ASN A 148 -6.27 -20.83 19.21
CA ASN A 148 -7.56 -20.27 18.76
C ASN A 148 -7.92 -20.61 17.29
N SER A 149 -6.97 -21.11 16.50
CA SER A 149 -7.21 -21.55 15.11
C SER A 149 -7.67 -23.02 14.99
N ILE A 150 -7.63 -23.80 16.07
CA ILE A 150 -7.96 -25.24 16.06
C ILE A 150 -9.37 -25.53 16.64
N ARG A 151 -10.06 -24.56 17.25
CA ARG A 151 -11.42 -24.75 17.81
C ARG A 151 -12.53 -24.14 16.96
N ARG A 152 -12.55 -24.43 15.66
CA ARG A 152 -13.77 -24.35 14.83
C ARG A 152 -13.74 -25.42 13.74
N ALA A 153 -14.10 -26.63 14.13
CA ALA A 153 -14.67 -27.66 13.25
C ALA A 153 -15.87 -28.25 13.98
#